data_AF-A0A7C8ZYS1-F1
#
_entry.id   AF-A0A7C8ZYS1-F1
#
_cell.length_a   1.000
_cell.length_b   1.000
_cell.length_c   1.000
_cell.angle_alpha   90.00
_cell.angle_beta   90.00
_cell.angle_gamma   90.00
#
_symmetry.space_group_name_H-M   'P 1'
#
loop_
_entity.id
_entity.type
_entity.pdbx_description
1 polymer ?
#
loop_
_entity_poly.entity_id
_entity_poly.type
_entity_poly.pdbx_seq_one_letter_code
_entity_poly.pdbx_strand_id
1 'polypeptide(L)'
;VCSWGGYTFIINLIPMHVLLCIVTGRYSHRLYIAYAPLVVLGTLLAALVPVVGFNAVMTSEHFASFLVFIILHVVALVYHIKGILSPQMFKVAVTLVVSIGLAVCCAVAAVLVALVASSPTKGWSGRSLSLLDPTYASKYIPIIASVSEHQPPTWPSYFMDINVLAFLVPAGIIACFSPLSDASSFVVL
;
A
#
# COMPACT_ATOMS: atom_id res chain seq x y z
N VAL A 1 -0.16 9.48 -12.62
CA VAL A 1 -1.29 8.82 -13.31
C VAL A 1 -1.28 9.14 -14.80
N CYS A 2 -1.33 10.41 -15.21
CA CYS A 2 -1.43 10.79 -16.63
C CYS A 2 -0.23 10.42 -17.52
N SER A 3 0.95 10.17 -16.93
CA SER A 3 2.19 9.87 -17.66
C SER A 3 2.45 8.38 -17.87
N TRP A 4 2.29 7.57 -16.83
CA TRP A 4 2.64 6.14 -16.85
C TRP A 4 1.76 5.31 -15.93
N GLY A 5 1.55 4.05 -16.32
CA GLY A 5 0.73 3.06 -15.61
C GLY A 5 1.31 2.60 -14.26
N GLY A 6 2.60 2.82 -13.99
CA GLY A 6 3.21 2.47 -12.71
C GLY A 6 2.84 3.40 -11.55
N TYR A 7 1.83 4.27 -11.71
CA TYR A 7 1.23 4.96 -10.57
C TYR A 7 0.63 3.97 -9.55
N THR A 8 0.25 2.77 -10.00
CA THR A 8 -0.16 1.65 -9.12
C THR A 8 0.94 1.28 -8.12
N PHE A 9 2.22 1.37 -8.49
CA PHE A 9 3.32 1.14 -7.54
C PHE A 9 3.33 2.21 -6.44
N ILE A 10 3.23 3.49 -6.83
CA ILE A 10 3.26 4.63 -5.89
C ILE A 10 2.10 4.55 -4.89
N ILE A 11 0.88 4.28 -5.37
CA ILE A 11 -0.31 4.22 -4.50
C ILE A 11 -0.30 3.01 -3.56
N ASN A 12 0.58 2.03 -3.76
CA ASN A 12 0.79 0.90 -2.85
C ASN A 12 2.00 1.10 -1.93
N LEU A 13 3.08 1.73 -2.41
CA LEU A 13 4.29 1.98 -1.61
C LEU A 13 4.04 2.99 -0.49
N ILE A 14 3.33 4.08 -0.78
CA ILE A 14 3.01 5.12 0.22
C ILE A 14 2.21 4.54 1.40
N PRO A 15 1.09 3.80 1.21
CA PRO A 15 0.39 3.18 2.33
C PRO A 15 1.24 2.17 3.10
N MET A 16 2.12 1.40 2.45
CA MET A 16 3.04 0.50 3.16
C MET A 16 3.93 1.28 4.13
N HIS A 17 4.45 2.43 3.71
CA HIS A 17 5.24 3.29 4.58
C HIS A 17 4.42 3.90 5.72
N VAL A 18 3.21 4.39 5.43
CA VAL A 18 2.30 4.91 6.48
C VAL A 18 1.99 3.82 7.51
N LEU A 19 1.71 2.60 7.05
CA LEU A 19 1.46 1.46 7.92
C LEU A 19 2.70 1.11 8.76
N LEU A 20 3.90 1.12 8.17
CA LEU A 20 5.16 0.93 8.90
C LEU A 20 5.34 1.99 9.99
N CYS A 21 5.07 3.26 9.70
CA CYS A 21 5.13 4.35 10.68
C CYS A 21 4.12 4.14 11.82
N ILE A 22 2.90 3.67 11.54
CA ILE A 22 1.90 3.35 12.56
C ILE A 22 2.37 2.18 13.44
N VAL A 23 2.81 1.08 12.83
CA VAL A 23 3.24 -0.14 13.55
C VAL A 23 4.49 0.10 14.38
N THR A 24 5.42 0.91 13.91
CA THR A 24 6.63 1.30 14.66
C THR A 24 6.38 2.39 15.71
N GLY A 25 5.12 2.82 15.90
CA GLY A 25 4.73 3.80 16.90
C GLY A 25 5.12 5.25 16.55
N ARG A 26 5.50 5.52 15.30
CA ARG A 26 5.90 6.85 14.79
C ARG A 26 4.74 7.64 14.17
N TYR A 27 3.52 7.38 14.61
CA TYR A 27 2.36 8.18 14.16
C TYR A 27 2.53 9.66 14.55
N SER A 28 2.26 10.57 13.62
CA SER A 28 2.27 12.01 13.86
C SER A 28 1.15 12.72 13.08
N HIS A 29 0.76 13.92 13.52
CA HIS A 29 -0.20 14.75 12.78
C HIS A 29 0.28 15.10 11.37
N ARG A 30 1.60 15.17 11.15
CA ARG A 30 2.20 15.41 9.83
C ARG A 30 1.90 14.24 8.87
N LEU A 31 2.01 13.00 9.36
CA LEU A 31 1.66 11.80 8.59
C LEU A 31 0.19 11.83 8.17
N TYR A 32 -0.71 12.23 9.08
CA TYR A 32 -2.13 12.38 8.79
C TYR A 32 -2.42 13.41 7.70
N ILE A 33 -1.89 14.63 7.88
CA ILE A 33 -2.11 15.76 6.96
C ILE A 33 -1.48 15.47 5.58
N ALA A 34 -0.41 14.68 5.51
CA ALA A 34 0.19 14.29 4.25
C ALA A 34 -0.62 13.21 3.53
N TYR A 35 -1.00 12.13 4.23
CA TYR A 35 -1.57 10.95 3.58
C TYR A 35 -3.08 11.06 3.32
N ALA A 36 -3.86 11.63 4.24
CA ALA A 36 -5.32 11.67 4.06
C ALA A 36 -5.75 12.48 2.82
N PRO A 37 -5.24 13.70 2.57
CA PRO A 37 -5.55 14.44 1.35
C PRO A 37 -5.02 13.74 0.09
N LEU A 38 -3.86 13.07 0.17
CA LEU A 38 -3.30 12.31 -0.95
C LEU A 38 -4.27 11.23 -1.43
N VAL A 39 -4.87 10.45 -0.52
CA VAL A 39 -5.81 9.40 -0.91
C VAL A 39 -7.08 9.99 -1.50
N VAL A 40 -7.67 11.01 -0.87
CA VAL A 40 -8.94 11.61 -1.35
C VAL A 40 -8.73 12.34 -2.67
N LEU A 41 -7.82 13.33 -2.70
CA LEU A 41 -7.58 14.13 -3.90
C LEU A 41 -6.91 13.31 -4.99
N GLY A 42 -5.97 12.44 -4.65
CA GLY A 42 -5.29 11.58 -5.61
C GLY A 42 -6.25 10.62 -6.31
N THR A 43 -7.19 10.01 -5.58
CA THR A 43 -8.21 9.12 -6.18
C THR A 43 -9.17 9.89 -7.07
N LEU A 44 -9.64 11.07 -6.63
CA LEU A 44 -10.51 11.92 -7.45
C LEU A 44 -9.82 12.34 -8.75
N LEU A 45 -8.58 12.82 -8.67
CA LEU A 45 -7.79 13.22 -9.84
C LEU A 45 -7.47 12.03 -10.75
N ALA A 46 -7.19 10.85 -10.18
CA ALA A 46 -6.97 9.63 -10.96
C ALA A 46 -8.23 9.21 -11.73
N ALA A 47 -9.41 9.32 -11.11
CA ALA A 47 -10.68 8.99 -11.73
C ALA A 47 -11.05 9.91 -12.92
N LEU A 48 -10.51 11.13 -12.97
CA LEU A 48 -10.67 12.04 -14.10
C LEU A 48 -9.88 11.61 -15.34
N VAL A 49 -8.87 10.73 -15.20
CA VAL A 49 -8.09 10.24 -16.34
C VAL A 49 -8.91 9.18 -17.08
N PRO A 50 -9.28 9.36 -18.36
CA PRO A 50 -10.24 8.48 -19.04
C PRO A 50 -9.86 7.00 -19.06
N VAL A 51 -8.56 6.69 -19.17
CA VAL A 51 -8.05 5.32 -19.19
C VAL A 51 -8.17 4.63 -17.82
N VAL A 52 -8.18 5.41 -16.74
CA VAL A 52 -8.35 4.91 -15.37
C VAL A 52 -9.82 4.89 -14.99
N GLY A 53 -10.51 6.03 -15.09
CA GLY A 53 -11.92 6.15 -14.71
C GLY A 53 -12.21 5.60 -13.31
N PHE A 54 -13.32 4.88 -13.17
CA PHE A 54 -13.70 4.26 -11.89
C PHE A 54 -12.83 3.05 -11.49
N ASN A 55 -11.87 2.63 -12.31
CA ASN A 55 -10.92 1.59 -11.90
C ASN A 55 -10.07 2.03 -10.70
N ALA A 56 -9.89 3.34 -10.49
CA ALA A 56 -9.25 3.89 -9.30
C ALA A 56 -9.92 3.46 -7.98
N VAL A 57 -11.20 3.06 -8.03
CA VAL A 57 -11.98 2.59 -6.86
C VAL A 57 -12.33 1.11 -6.97
N MET A 58 -12.64 0.63 -8.17
CA MET A 58 -13.16 -0.73 -8.38
C MET A 58 -12.09 -1.81 -8.43
N THR A 59 -10.83 -1.46 -8.71
CA THR A 59 -9.74 -2.43 -8.81
C THR A 59 -9.10 -2.71 -7.46
N SER A 60 -8.72 -3.97 -7.23
CA SER A 60 -8.08 -4.39 -5.99
C SER A 60 -6.65 -3.84 -5.84
N GLU A 61 -6.08 -3.34 -6.93
CA GLU A 61 -4.77 -2.69 -6.96
C GLU A 61 -4.71 -1.41 -6.10
N HIS A 62 -5.84 -0.80 -5.75
CA HIS A 62 -5.91 0.42 -4.93
C HIS A 62 -6.36 0.15 -3.47
N PHE A 63 -6.80 -1.07 -3.16
CA PHE A 63 -7.46 -1.38 -1.89
C PHE A 63 -6.53 -1.21 -0.67
N ALA A 64 -5.23 -1.46 -0.83
CA ALA A 64 -4.26 -1.24 0.25
C ALA A 64 -4.26 0.23 0.70
N SER A 65 -4.37 1.17 -0.23
CA SER A 65 -4.42 2.60 0.09
C SER A 65 -5.68 2.98 0.86
N PHE A 66 -6.85 2.49 0.44
CA PHE A 66 -8.10 2.73 1.16
C PHE A 66 -8.11 2.08 2.55
N LEU A 67 -7.55 0.86 2.67
CA LEU A 67 -7.45 0.18 3.96
C LEU A 67 -6.58 0.97 4.94
N VAL A 68 -5.39 1.38 4.52
CA VAL A 68 -4.49 2.18 5.38
C VAL A 68 -5.08 3.55 5.69
N PHE A 69 -5.84 4.14 4.77
CA PHE A 69 -6.58 5.38 5.02
C PHE A 69 -7.60 5.21 6.16
N ILE A 70 -8.38 4.12 6.17
CA ILE A 70 -9.32 3.81 7.25
C ILE A 70 -8.57 3.62 8.58
N ILE A 71 -7.50 2.81 8.57
CA ILE A 71 -6.67 2.56 9.76
C ILE A 71 -6.14 3.89 10.33
N LEU A 72 -5.64 4.77 9.46
CA LEU A 72 -5.09 6.07 9.87
C LEU A 72 -6.15 6.97 10.54
N HIS A 73 -7.39 6.95 10.07
CA HIS A 73 -8.50 7.69 10.71
C HIS A 73 -8.81 7.14 12.10
N VAL A 74 -8.86 5.81 12.23
CA VAL A 74 -9.08 5.16 13.52
C VAL A 74 -7.96 5.51 14.49
N VAL A 75 -6.69 5.43 14.06
CA VAL A 75 -5.52 5.81 14.87
C VAL A 75 -5.61 7.28 15.28
N ALA A 76 -5.88 8.19 14.35
CA ALA A 76 -6.00 9.61 14.63
C ALA A 76 -7.09 9.91 15.67
N LEU A 77 -8.26 9.27 15.54
CA LEU A 77 -9.36 9.39 16.49
C LEU A 77 -8.97 8.90 17.88
N VAL A 78 -8.30 7.75 17.98
CA VAL A 78 -7.82 7.20 19.25
C VAL A 78 -6.83 8.14 19.92
N TYR A 79 -5.87 8.70 19.17
CA TYR A 79 -4.93 9.69 19.69
C TYR A 79 -5.62 10.96 20.17
N HIS A 80 -6.65 11.43 19.45
CA HIS A 80 -7.43 12.60 19.84
C HIS A 80 -8.20 12.36 21.14
N ILE A 81 -8.92 11.25 21.26
CA ILE A 81 -9.68 10.87 22.46
C ILE A 81 -8.74 10.70 23.67
N LYS A 82 -7.56 10.10 23.47
CA LYS A 82 -6.54 9.95 24.51
C LYS A 82 -6.07 11.29 25.09
N GLY A 83 -6.07 12.35 24.28
CA GLY A 83 -5.70 13.70 24.72
C GLY A 83 -6.76 14.40 25.56
N ILE A 84 -8.02 13.96 25.48
CA ILE A 84 -9.17 14.62 26.15
C ILE A 84 -9.59 13.85 27.40
N LEU A 85 -9.58 12.51 27.36
CA LEU A 85 -10.11 11.67 28.43
C LEU A 85 -9.07 11.33 29.49
N SER A 86 -9.55 11.13 30.73
CA SER A 86 -8.73 10.54 31.78
C SER A 86 -8.33 9.09 31.43
N PRO A 87 -7.19 8.57 31.93
CA PRO A 87 -6.72 7.23 31.58
C PRO A 87 -7.72 6.11 31.87
N GLN A 88 -8.53 6.26 32.92
CA GLN A 88 -9.56 5.30 33.30
C GLN A 88 -10.73 5.29 32.31
N MET A 89 -11.23 6.47 31.92
CA MET A 89 -12.29 6.59 30.92
C MET A 89 -11.81 6.20 29.53
N PHE A 90 -10.55 6.49 29.19
CA PHE A 90 -9.94 6.06 27.94
C PHE A 90 -9.91 4.54 27.81
N LYS A 91 -9.56 3.81 28.87
CA LYS A 91 -9.55 2.35 28.85
C LYS A 91 -10.95 1.78 28.60
N VAL A 92 -11.99 2.37 29.20
CA VAL A 92 -13.39 1.98 28.97
C VAL A 92 -13.82 2.32 27.54
N ALA A 93 -13.52 3.53 27.05
CA ALA A 93 -13.83 3.96 25.69
C ALA A 93 -13.16 3.08 24.63
N VAL A 94 -11.87 2.76 24.80
CA VAL A 94 -11.15 1.84 23.90
C VAL A 94 -11.76 0.45 23.95
N THR A 95 -12.10 -0.07 25.13
CA THR A 95 -12.71 -1.41 25.26
C THR A 95 -14.06 -1.47 24.53
N LEU A 96 -14.86 -0.41 24.60
CA LEU A 96 -16.16 -0.32 23.95
C LEU A 96 -16.06 -0.10 22.42
N VAL A 97 -15.11 0.73 21.98
CA VAL A 97 -14.84 0.94 20.55
C VAL A 97 -14.23 -0.30 19.92
N VAL A 98 -13.35 -1.03 20.61
CA VAL A 98 -12.77 -2.27 20.11
C VAL A 98 -13.84 -3.37 20.04
N SER A 99 -14.73 -3.50 21.03
CA SER A 99 -15.77 -4.53 21.01
C SER A 99 -16.80 -4.35 19.90
N ILE A 100 -17.26 -3.11 19.67
CA ILE A 100 -18.24 -2.80 18.61
C ILE A 100 -17.55 -2.64 17.25
N GLY A 101 -16.42 -1.94 17.23
CA GLY A 101 -15.67 -1.63 16.01
C GLY A 101 -15.05 -2.85 15.35
N LEU A 102 -14.63 -3.85 16.14
CA LEU A 102 -14.12 -5.11 15.58
C LEU A 102 -15.20 -5.86 14.80
N ALA A 103 -16.45 -5.90 15.31
CA ALA A 103 -17.56 -6.55 14.62
C ALA A 103 -17.87 -5.88 13.27
N VAL A 104 -17.91 -4.54 13.25
CA VAL A 104 -18.13 -3.77 12.01
C VAL A 104 -16.96 -3.94 11.04
N CYS A 105 -15.72 -3.90 11.54
CA CYS A 105 -14.53 -4.10 10.72
C CYS A 105 -14.49 -5.51 10.09
N CYS A 106 -14.81 -6.55 10.88
CA CYS A 106 -14.93 -7.91 10.38
C CYS A 106 -16.05 -8.05 9.33
N ALA A 107 -17.20 -7.39 9.52
CA ALA A 107 -18.28 -7.40 8.55
C ALA A 107 -17.88 -6.74 7.22
N VAL A 108 -17.25 -5.55 7.27
CA VAL A 108 -16.77 -4.84 6.08
C VAL A 108 -15.68 -5.64 5.37
N ALA A 109 -14.73 -6.21 6.12
CA ALA A 109 -13.70 -7.08 5.57
C ALA A 109 -14.29 -8.33 4.90
N ALA A 110 -15.30 -8.97 5.50
CA ALA A 110 -15.97 -10.12 4.92
C ALA A 110 -16.69 -9.78 3.61
N VAL A 111 -17.36 -8.62 3.53
CA VAL A 111 -18.00 -8.13 2.29
C VAL A 111 -16.96 -7.87 1.21
N LEU A 112 -15.85 -7.21 1.56
CA LEU A 112 -14.74 -6.96 0.62
C LEU A 112 -14.12 -8.26 0.11
N VAL A 113 -13.87 -9.23 0.99
CA VAL A 113 -13.33 -10.54 0.61
C VAL A 113 -14.30 -11.28 -0.30
N ALA A 114 -15.60 -11.25 -0.02
CA ALA A 114 -16.62 -11.87 -0.87
C ALA A 114 -16.68 -11.22 -2.27
N LEU A 115 -16.58 -9.89 -2.34
CA LEU A 115 -16.57 -9.14 -3.59
C LEU A 115 -15.31 -9.42 -4.42
N VAL A 116 -14.16 -9.55 -3.77
CA VAL A 116 -12.90 -9.92 -4.43
C VAL A 116 -12.94 -11.37 -4.89
N ALA A 117 -13.43 -12.30 -4.06
CA ALA A 117 -13.46 -13.72 -4.37
C ALA A 117 -14.43 -14.08 -5.51
N SER A 118 -15.46 -13.26 -5.75
CA SER A 118 -16.39 -13.45 -6.86
C SER A 118 -15.82 -13.03 -8.22
N SER A 119 -14.74 -12.25 -8.24
CA SER A 119 -14.03 -11.86 -9.47
C SER A 119 -13.06 -12.96 -9.92
N PRO A 120 -13.09 -13.40 -11.20
CA PRO A 120 -12.16 -14.42 -11.71
C PRO A 120 -10.68 -14.05 -11.56
N THR A 121 -10.35 -12.76 -11.62
CA THR A 121 -8.98 -12.25 -11.44
C THR A 121 -8.77 -11.63 -10.06
N LYS A 122 -9.73 -11.78 -9.14
CA LYS A 122 -9.72 -11.14 -7.81
C LYS A 122 -9.56 -9.62 -7.89
N GLY A 123 -10.06 -8.99 -8.96
CA GLY A 123 -9.91 -7.54 -9.18
C GLY A 123 -8.50 -7.06 -9.54
N TRP A 124 -7.57 -7.98 -9.83
CA TRP A 124 -6.22 -7.67 -10.34
C TRP A 124 -6.17 -7.71 -11.87
N SER A 125 -5.28 -6.91 -12.46
CA SER A 125 -4.93 -7.06 -13.88
C SER A 125 -4.01 -8.26 -14.10
N GLY A 126 -4.07 -8.87 -15.30
CA GLY A 126 -3.21 -10.03 -15.62
C GLY A 126 -1.71 -9.74 -15.51
N ARG A 127 -1.29 -8.50 -15.78
CA ARG A 127 0.10 -8.04 -15.62
C ARG A 127 0.51 -7.94 -14.16
N SER A 128 -0.32 -7.35 -13.30
CA SER A 128 -0.04 -7.28 -11.87
C SER A 128 -0.07 -8.66 -11.23
N LEU A 129 -0.97 -9.54 -11.65
CA LEU A 129 -1.05 -10.91 -11.15
C LEU A 129 0.18 -11.72 -11.55
N SER A 130 0.77 -11.50 -12.74
CA SER A 130 2.02 -12.15 -13.12
C SER A 130 3.24 -11.71 -12.31
N LEU A 131 3.18 -10.55 -11.64
CA LEU A 131 4.24 -10.14 -10.69
C LEU A 131 4.11 -10.87 -9.35
N LEU A 132 2.88 -11.21 -8.94
CA LEU A 132 2.60 -11.95 -7.71
C LEU A 132 2.76 -13.47 -7.90
N ASP A 133 2.37 -13.99 -9.07
CA ASP A 133 2.58 -15.36 -9.50
C ASP A 133 3.30 -15.36 -10.86
N PRO A 134 4.64 -15.53 -10.87
CA PRO A 134 5.45 -15.53 -12.09
C PRO A 134 5.05 -16.59 -13.11
N THR A 135 4.33 -17.63 -12.69
CA THR A 135 3.90 -18.71 -13.59
C THR A 135 2.56 -18.40 -14.27
N TYR A 136 1.78 -17.46 -13.74
CA TYR A 136 0.42 -17.16 -14.20
C TYR A 136 0.39 -16.78 -15.69
N ALA A 137 1.26 -15.87 -16.13
CA ALA A 137 1.31 -15.42 -17.51
C ALA A 137 1.63 -16.57 -18.48
N SER A 138 2.63 -17.40 -18.15
CA SER A 138 3.01 -18.54 -19.00
C SER A 138 1.88 -19.57 -19.16
N LYS A 139 1.04 -19.74 -18.13
CA LYS A 139 -0.01 -20.75 -18.11
C LYS A 139 -1.33 -20.27 -18.70
N TYR A 140 -1.69 -19.01 -18.50
CA TYR A 140 -3.04 -18.50 -18.81
C TYR A 140 -3.05 -17.37 -19.85
N ILE A 141 -1.93 -16.66 -20.07
CA ILE A 141 -1.88 -15.51 -20.99
C ILE A 141 -0.56 -15.51 -21.81
N PRO A 142 -0.45 -16.33 -22.87
CA PRO A 142 0.79 -16.50 -23.63
C PRO A 142 1.35 -15.21 -24.23
N ILE A 143 0.48 -14.24 -24.55
CA ILE A 143 0.90 -12.93 -25.08
C ILE A 143 1.80 -12.19 -24.08
N ILE A 144 1.46 -12.21 -22.78
CA ILE A 144 2.29 -11.57 -21.75
C ILE A 144 3.62 -12.32 -21.61
N ALA A 145 3.59 -13.65 -21.61
CA ALA A 145 4.82 -14.44 -21.50
C ALA A 145 5.76 -14.29 -22.71
N SER A 146 5.23 -13.95 -23.89
CA SER A 146 6.02 -13.84 -25.13
C SER A 146 6.90 -12.59 -25.20
N VAL A 147 6.67 -11.57 -24.35
CA VAL A 147 7.46 -10.33 -24.35
C VAL A 147 8.75 -10.55 -23.56
N SER A 148 9.90 -10.24 -24.17
CA SER A 148 11.22 -10.42 -23.55
C SER A 148 11.40 -9.61 -22.26
N GLU A 149 10.80 -8.42 -22.18
CA GLU A 149 10.83 -7.54 -20.99
C GLU A 149 10.14 -8.15 -19.76
N HIS A 150 9.29 -9.17 -19.95
CA HIS A 150 8.62 -9.88 -18.85
C HIS A 150 9.40 -11.10 -18.36
N GLN A 151 10.56 -11.39 -18.95
CA GLN A 151 11.42 -12.48 -18.52
C GLN A 151 12.28 -12.06 -17.32
N PRO A 152 12.54 -12.98 -16.38
CA PRO A 152 13.35 -12.67 -15.20
C PRO A 152 14.79 -12.30 -15.61
N PRO A 153 15.35 -11.19 -15.08
CA PRO A 153 16.73 -10.81 -15.34
C PRO A 153 17.70 -11.77 -14.65
N THR A 154 18.87 -11.95 -15.26
CA THR A 154 19.96 -12.74 -14.68
C THR A 154 20.93 -11.85 -13.90
N TRP A 155 21.74 -12.45 -13.03
CA TRP A 155 22.78 -11.70 -12.28
C TRP A 155 23.68 -10.83 -13.18
N PRO A 156 24.21 -11.32 -14.32
CA PRO A 156 24.99 -10.49 -15.23
C PRO A 156 24.27 -9.22 -15.70
N SER A 157 22.95 -9.28 -15.95
CA SER A 157 22.17 -8.11 -16.34
C SER A 157 22.21 -7.02 -15.27
N TYR A 158 22.00 -7.38 -14.00
CA TYR A 158 22.11 -6.44 -12.88
C TYR A 158 23.51 -5.80 -12.81
N PHE A 159 24.58 -6.58 -12.89
CA PHE A 159 25.93 -6.01 -12.84
C PHE A 159 26.25 -5.12 -14.05
N MET A 160 25.78 -5.46 -15.24
CA MET A 160 26.00 -4.64 -16.43
C MET A 160 25.29 -3.29 -16.35
N ASP A 161 24.09 -3.25 -15.77
CA ASP A 161 23.29 -2.02 -15.70
C ASP A 161 23.75 -1.07 -14.59
N ILE A 162 24.08 -1.60 -13.41
CA ILE A 162 24.37 -0.77 -12.22
C ILE A 162 25.82 -0.90 -11.69
N ASN A 163 26.62 -1.79 -12.26
CA ASN A 163 28.05 -1.94 -11.99
C ASN A 163 28.38 -1.98 -10.48
N VAL A 164 29.32 -1.15 -10.02
CA VAL A 164 29.74 -1.05 -8.61
C VAL A 164 28.56 -0.78 -7.65
N LEU A 165 27.47 -0.15 -8.11
CA LEU A 165 26.29 0.10 -7.26
C LEU A 165 25.63 -1.20 -6.81
N ALA A 166 25.75 -2.30 -7.57
CA ALA A 166 25.24 -3.61 -7.15
C ALA A 166 25.78 -4.04 -5.77
N PHE A 167 27.01 -3.62 -5.44
CA PHE A 167 27.65 -3.90 -4.16
C PHE A 167 27.42 -2.79 -3.12
N LEU A 168 27.23 -1.55 -3.55
CA LEU A 168 27.00 -0.41 -2.65
C LEU A 168 25.56 -0.31 -2.15
N VAL A 169 24.57 -0.77 -2.93
CA VAL A 169 23.15 -0.72 -2.56
C VAL A 169 22.89 -1.45 -1.22
N PRO A 170 23.35 -2.68 -0.98
CA PRO A 170 23.19 -3.33 0.32
C PRO A 170 23.83 -2.53 1.48
N ALA A 171 25.02 -1.97 1.27
CA ALA A 171 25.69 -1.14 2.27
C ALA A 171 24.90 0.16 2.56
N GLY A 172 24.32 0.77 1.53
CA GLY A 172 23.45 1.94 1.65
C GLY A 172 22.16 1.64 2.44
N ILE A 173 21.52 0.50 2.16
CA ILE A 173 20.34 0.04 2.91
C ILE A 173 20.68 -0.13 4.39
N ILE A 174 21.81 -0.76 4.71
CA ILE A 174 22.27 -0.92 6.10
C ILE A 174 22.51 0.44 6.76
N ALA A 175 23.13 1.37 6.04
CA ALA A 175 23.39 2.72 6.54
C ALA A 175 22.08 3.50 6.84
N CYS A 176 21.00 3.27 6.09
CA CYS A 176 19.70 3.90 6.35
C CYS A 176 19.08 3.56 7.72
N PHE A 177 19.53 2.48 8.37
CA PHE A 177 19.12 2.13 9.74
C PHE A 177 19.85 2.94 10.82
N SER A 178 20.87 3.73 10.48
CA SER A 178 21.73 4.46 11.43
C SER A 178 21.88 5.96 11.06
N PRO A 179 20.91 6.84 11.38
CA PRO A 179 19.70 6.61 12.18
C PRO A 179 18.46 6.23 11.34
N LEU A 180 17.60 5.38 11.91
CA LEU A 180 16.29 5.05 11.33
C LEU A 180 15.27 6.18 11.57
N SER A 181 15.12 7.02 10.55
CA SER A 181 14.17 8.14 10.46
C SER A 181 12.93 7.76 9.62
N ASP A 182 11.88 8.58 9.67
CA ASP A 182 10.70 8.39 8.82
C ASP A 182 11.10 8.36 7.33
N ALA A 183 11.93 9.31 6.89
CA ALA A 183 12.41 9.37 5.51
C ALA A 183 13.28 8.15 5.14
N SER A 184 14.22 7.73 6.01
CA SER A 184 15.06 6.57 5.70
C SER A 184 14.28 5.26 5.71
N SER A 185 13.21 5.16 6.51
CA SER A 185 12.31 4.00 6.47
C SER A 185 11.47 3.93 5.18
N PHE A 186 11.14 5.06 4.57
CA PHE A 186 10.52 5.10 3.23
C PHE A 186 11.51 4.66 2.15
N VAL A 187 12.78 5.07 2.25
CA VAL A 187 13.84 4.70 1.28
C VAL A 187 14.16 3.21 1.31
N VAL A 188 14.06 2.58 2.49
CA VAL A 188 14.31 1.14 2.64
C VAL A 188 13.16 0.28 2.09
N LEU A 189 11.92 0.81 2.08
CA LEU A 189 10.74 0.15 1.49
C LEU A 189 10.76 0.24 -0.03
#